data_AF-A0A5C6AL52-F1
#
_entry.id   AF-A0A5C6AL52-F1
#
_cell.length_a   1.000
_cell.length_b   1.000
_cell.length_c   1.000
_cell.angle_alpha   90.00
_cell.angle_beta   90.00
_cell.angle_gamma   90.00
#
_symmetry.space_group_name_H-M   'P 1'
#
loop_
_entity.id
_entity.type
_entity.pdbx_description
1 polymer ?
#
loop_
_entity_poly.entity_id
_entity_poly.type
_entity_poly.pdbx_seq_one_letter_code
_entity_poly.pdbx_strand_id
1 'polypeptide(L)'
;MARACELCGKGPQIGNQVTIRGKKKYLGGVGTKITGITKRQFKPNLQRVKVTGTDGNAAHLRVCVQCIRSGAVVKKVRSAPFQLPAKAIKAGKK
;
A
#
# COMPACT_ATOMS: atom_id res chain seq x y z
N MET A 1 -5.09 -16.82 -6.85
CA MET A 1 -4.81 -15.98 -5.67
C MET A 1 -5.58 -14.66 -5.77
N ALA A 2 -6.59 -14.44 -4.93
CA ALA A 2 -7.35 -13.19 -4.95
C ALA A 2 -6.41 -12.01 -4.67
N ARG A 3 -6.48 -10.93 -5.47
CA ARG A 3 -5.80 -9.66 -5.20
C ARG A 3 -6.53 -8.92 -4.08
N ALA A 4 -6.59 -9.54 -2.91
CA ALA A 4 -7.23 -9.01 -1.72
C ALA A 4 -6.18 -8.73 -0.64
N CYS A 5 -6.47 -7.71 0.16
CA CYS A 5 -5.76 -7.40 1.39
C CYS A 5 -6.13 -8.44 2.47
N GLU A 6 -5.14 -9.10 3.05
CA GLU A 6 -5.37 -10.14 4.07
C GLU A 6 -5.88 -9.59 5.41
N LEU A 7 -5.63 -8.30 5.69
CA LEU A 7 -6.07 -7.65 6.94
C LEU A 7 -7.44 -7.00 6.82
N CYS A 8 -7.68 -6.37 5.68
CA CYS A 8 -8.78 -5.43 5.48
C CYS A 8 -9.80 -5.89 4.44
N GLY A 9 -9.55 -7.02 3.77
CA GLY A 9 -10.43 -7.58 2.76
C GLY A 9 -10.55 -6.77 1.46
N LYS A 10 -9.90 -5.61 1.35
CA LYS A 10 -9.97 -4.76 0.15
C LYS A 10 -9.61 -5.55 -1.10
N GLY A 11 -10.61 -5.74 -1.96
CA GLY A 11 -10.50 -6.41 -3.24
C GLY A 11 -10.54 -5.43 -4.41
N PRO A 12 -10.35 -5.94 -5.63
CA PRO A 12 -10.51 -5.12 -6.82
C PRO A 12 -11.99 -4.74 -7.01
N GLN A 13 -12.23 -3.48 -7.37
CA GLN A 13 -13.55 -2.97 -7.71
C GLN A 13 -13.64 -2.70 -9.21
N ILE A 14 -14.85 -2.82 -9.77
CA ILE A 14 -15.12 -2.48 -11.17
C ILE A 14 -15.66 -1.06 -11.23
N GLY A 15 -15.25 -0.31 -12.24
CA GLY A 15 -15.98 0.89 -12.64
C GLY A 15 -15.61 1.30 -14.06
N ASN A 16 -16.02 2.50 -14.44
CA ASN A 16 -15.87 2.95 -15.82
C ASN A 16 -14.68 3.90 -15.98
N GLN A 17 -14.10 3.87 -17.17
CA GLN A 17 -13.23 4.91 -17.69
C GLN A 17 -14.06 5.72 -18.68
N VAL A 18 -14.36 6.96 -18.30
CA VAL A 18 -15.17 7.88 -19.12
C VAL A 18 -14.21 8.83 -19.82
N THR A 19 -14.18 8.79 -21.14
CA THR A 19 -13.43 9.75 -21.95
C THR A 19 -14.33 10.92 -22.32
N ILE A 20 -13.85 12.13 -22.05
CA ILE A 20 -14.62 13.36 -22.18
C ILE A 20 -13.84 14.33 -23.08
N ARG A 21 -14.52 14.99 -24.01
CA ARG A 21 -13.94 16.03 -24.88
C ARG A 21 -14.69 17.34 -24.77
N GLY A 22 -14.03 18.44 -25.13
CA GLY A 22 -14.58 19.80 -25.09
C GLY A 22 -14.33 20.52 -23.77
N LYS A 23 -14.49 21.84 -23.79
CA LYS A 23 -14.37 22.68 -22.59
C LYS A 23 -15.65 22.61 -21.76
N LYS A 24 -15.51 22.59 -20.43
CA LYS A 24 -16.66 22.63 -19.51
C LYS A 24 -17.40 23.96 -19.66
N LYS A 25 -18.72 23.95 -19.43
CA LYS A 25 -19.58 25.15 -19.60
C LYS A 25 -19.13 26.33 -18.74
N TYR A 26 -18.75 26.09 -17.50
CA TYR A 26 -18.30 27.15 -16.58
C TYR A 26 -16.98 27.83 -17.00
N LEU A 27 -16.23 27.24 -17.94
CA LEU A 27 -15.02 27.83 -18.52
C LEU A 27 -15.32 28.59 -19.84
N GLY A 28 -16.58 28.94 -20.11
CA GLY A 28 -16.99 29.61 -21.35
C GLY A 28 -17.00 28.70 -22.58
N GLY A 29 -17.02 27.36 -22.39
CA GLY A 29 -17.14 26.39 -23.47
C GLY A 29 -18.60 25.99 -23.75
N VAL A 30 -18.84 25.34 -24.91
CA VAL A 30 -20.16 24.76 -25.27
C VAL A 30 -20.57 23.62 -24.31
N GLY A 31 -19.59 22.93 -23.72
CA GLY A 31 -19.79 21.83 -22.78
C GLY A 31 -18.94 20.61 -23.11
N THR A 32 -18.71 19.79 -22.08
CA THR A 32 -18.01 18.51 -22.22
C THR A 32 -18.94 17.42 -22.75
N LYS A 33 -18.50 16.69 -23.78
CA LYS A 33 -19.21 15.54 -24.36
C LYS A 33 -18.49 14.25 -24.02
N ILE A 34 -19.25 13.20 -23.76
CA ILE A 34 -18.72 11.85 -23.49
C ILE A 34 -18.46 11.18 -24.83
N THR A 35 -17.21 10.78 -25.09
CA THR A 35 -16.81 10.12 -26.34
C THR A 35 -16.72 8.61 -26.23
N GLY A 36 -16.60 8.07 -25.02
CA GLY A 36 -16.50 6.64 -24.83
C GLY A 36 -16.53 6.27 -23.35
N ILE A 37 -17.15 5.12 -23.07
CA ILE A 37 -17.27 4.54 -21.75
C ILE A 37 -16.77 3.10 -21.84
N THR A 38 -15.67 2.78 -21.18
CA THR A 38 -15.11 1.42 -21.12
C THR A 38 -15.05 0.94 -19.68
N LYS A 39 -15.17 -0.37 -19.45
CA LYS A 39 -15.01 -0.97 -18.12
C LYS A 39 -13.53 -1.03 -17.76
N ARG A 40 -13.19 -0.68 -16.52
CA ARG A 40 -11.86 -0.83 -15.93
C ARG A 40 -11.93 -1.43 -14.53
N GLN A 41 -10.80 -1.97 -14.08
CA GLN A 41 -10.67 -2.55 -12.75
C GLN A 41 -9.77 -1.67 -11.88
N PHE A 42 -10.31 -1.20 -10.75
CA PHE A 42 -9.55 -0.53 -9.70
C PHE A 42 -8.93 -1.57 -8.78
N LYS A 43 -7.60 -1.69 -8.84
CA LYS A 43 -6.86 -2.63 -7.99
C LYS A 43 -6.31 -1.88 -6.78
N PRO A 44 -6.52 -2.37 -5.54
CA PRO A 44 -5.87 -1.79 -4.37
C PRO A 44 -4.34 -1.91 -4.52
N ASN A 45 -3.61 -0.92 -4.00
CA ASN A 45 -2.15 -0.98 -3.93
C ASN A 45 -1.76 -1.99 -2.83
N LEU A 46 -1.61 -3.25 -3.24
CA LEU A 46 -1.19 -4.35 -2.38
C LEU A 46 0.31 -4.51 -2.48
N GLN A 47 0.97 -4.56 -1.32
CA GLN A 47 2.39 -4.75 -1.19
C GLN A 47 2.65 -6.05 -0.43
N ARG A 48 3.69 -6.79 -0.86
CA ARG A 48 4.14 -8.00 -0.16
C ARG A 48 5.05 -7.55 0.97
N VAL A 49 4.65 -7.78 2.21
CA VAL A 49 5.41 -7.38 3.40
C VAL A 49 5.77 -8.61 4.23
N LYS A 50 6.98 -8.61 4.79
CA LYS A 50 7.41 -9.61 5.77
C LYS A 50 7.01 -9.14 7.16
N VAL A 51 6.10 -9.87 7.78
CA VAL A 51 5.49 -9.54 9.07
C VAL A 51 6.05 -10.47 10.13
N THR A 52 6.30 -9.92 11.32
CA THR A 52 6.63 -10.73 12.49
C THR A 52 5.31 -11.27 13.07
N GLY A 53 5.11 -12.59 13.04
CA GLY A 53 3.98 -13.23 13.69
C GLY A 53 4.10 -13.17 15.22
N THR A 54 3.00 -13.46 15.92
CA THR A 54 2.95 -13.52 17.39
C THR A 54 3.99 -14.46 17.99
N ASP A 55 4.34 -15.52 17.25
CA ASP A 55 5.24 -16.58 17.70
C ASP A 55 6.70 -16.37 17.23
N GLY A 56 7.04 -15.16 16.76
CA GLY A 56 8.37 -14.85 16.21
C GLY A 56 8.64 -15.35 14.78
N ASN A 57 7.76 -16.20 14.24
CA ASN A 57 7.83 -16.68 12.87
C ASN A 57 7.52 -15.57 11.86
N ALA A 58 8.32 -15.48 10.79
CA ALA A 58 8.18 -14.43 9.81
C ALA A 58 7.39 -14.91 8.58
N ALA A 59 6.18 -14.40 8.41
CA ALA A 59 5.32 -14.71 7.27
C ALA A 59 5.32 -13.59 6.22
N HIS A 60 5.02 -13.96 4.97
CA HIS A 60 4.76 -12.98 3.91
C HIS A 60 3.26 -12.76 3.78
N LEU A 61 2.82 -11.52 3.96
CA LEU A 61 1.43 -11.12 3.82
C LEU A 61 1.25 -10.12 2.68
N ARG A 62 0.09 -10.18 2.00
CA ARG A 62 -0.34 -9.18 1.03
C ARG A 62 -1.19 -8.13 1.72
N VAL A 63 -0.60 -6.94 1.88
CA VAL A 63 -1.16 -5.89 2.71
C VAL A 63 -1.41 -4.63 1.89
N CYS A 64 -2.52 -3.95 2.17
CA CYS A 64 -2.82 -2.65 1.57
C CYS A 64 -1.89 -1.55 2.08
N VAL A 65 -1.48 -0.61 1.24
CA VAL A 65 -0.61 0.50 1.68
C VAL A 65 -1.23 1.34 2.81
N GLN A 66 -2.55 1.50 2.84
CA GLN A 66 -3.23 2.20 3.94
C GLN A 66 -3.05 1.47 5.28
N CYS A 67 -3.08 0.14 5.27
CA CYS A 67 -2.90 -0.72 6.44
C CYS A 67 -1.46 -0.68 6.94
N ILE A 68 -0.50 -0.59 6.01
CA ILE A 68 0.91 -0.37 6.32
C ILE A 68 1.10 1.02 6.96
N ARG A 69 0.43 2.04 6.42
CA ARG A 69 0.49 3.42 6.92
C ARG A 69 -0.11 3.56 8.32
N SER A 70 -1.19 2.84 8.61
CA SER A 70 -1.86 2.88 9.93
C SER A 70 -1.15 2.08 11.01
N GLY A 71 0.01 1.45 10.72
CA GLY A 71 0.75 0.67 11.71
C GLY A 71 0.07 -0.65 12.09
N ALA A 72 -0.97 -1.08 11.36
CA ALA A 72 -1.64 -2.35 11.60
C ALA A 72 -0.73 -3.57 11.34
N VAL A 73 0.46 -3.35 10.79
CA VAL A 73 1.48 -4.37 10.52
C VAL A 73 2.82 -3.95 11.09
N VAL A 74 3.36 -4.78 11.97
CA VAL A 74 4.76 -4.68 12.40
C VAL A 74 5.63 -5.35 11.34
N LYS A 75 6.36 -4.54 10.57
CA LYS A 75 7.37 -5.04 9.64
C LYS A 75 8.48 -5.73 10.43
N LYS A 76 9.04 -6.82 9.89
CA LYS A 76 10.23 -7.43 10.47
C LYS A 76 11.37 -6.41 10.46
N VAL A 77 11.77 -5.94 11.65
CA VAL A 77 12.95 -5.09 11.84
C VAL A 77 14.17 -5.93 11.47
N ARG A 78 14.95 -5.49 10.47
CA ARG A 78 16.26 -6.08 10.18
C ARG A 78 17.25 -5.44 11.15
N SER A 79 17.65 -6.15 12.19
CA SER A 79 18.80 -5.75 13.00
C SER A 79 20.08 -5.97 12.19
N ALA A 80 21.02 -5.04 12.30
CA ALA A 80 22.36 -5.24 11.79
C ALA A 80 23.02 -6.43 12.51
N PRO A 81 23.86 -7.23 11.83
CA PRO A 81 24.41 -8.47 12.37
C PRO A 81 25.39 -8.32 13.55
N PHE A 82 25.68 -7.10 14.00
CA PHE A 82 26.44 -6.85 15.21
C PHE A 82 25.93 -5.57 15.88
N GLN A 83 25.34 -5.69 17.06
CA GLN A 83 25.22 -4.58 17.99
C GLN A 83 25.97 -5.00 19.24
N LEU A 84 27.09 -4.35 19.53
CA LEU A 84 27.73 -4.50 20.83
C LEU A 84 26.73 -4.05 21.90
N PRO A 85 26.53 -4.80 22.99
CA PRO A 85 25.63 -4.37 24.06
C PRO A 85 26.09 -2.99 24.56
N ALA A 86 25.15 -2.08 24.85
CA ALA A 86 25.46 -0.68 25.20
C ALA A 86 26.49 -0.53 26.34
N LYS A 87 26.62 -1.56 27.19
CA LYS A 87 27.62 -1.67 28.27
C LYS A 87 29.07 -1.79 27.75
N ALA A 88 29.29 -2.45 26.61
CA ALA A 88 30.60 -2.62 25.99
C ALA A 88 31.10 -1.34 25.28
N ILE A 89 30.19 -0.56 24.70
CA ILE A 89 30.53 0.71 24.00
C ILE A 89 31.05 1.78 24.99
N LYS A 90 30.51 1.82 26.21
CA LYS A 90 30.96 2.76 27.26
C LYS A 90 32.33 2.40 27.86
N ALA A 91 32.76 1.15 27.79
CA ALA A 91 34.04 0.69 28.33
C ALA A 91 35.25 1.04 27.44
N GLY A 92 35.03 1.27 26.13
CA GLY A 92 36.08 1.61 25.15
C GLY A 92 36.32 3.11 24.94
N LYS A 93 35.61 3.99 25.65
CA LYS A 93 35.89 5.44 25.70
C LYS A 93 36.65 5.74 26.99
N LYS A 94 37.95 5.44 27.00
CA LYS A 94 38.94 6.03 27.91
C LYS A 94 40.04 6.63 27.05
#